data_AF-A0A949DBS7-F1
#
_entry.id   AF-A0A949DBS7-F1
#
_cell.length_a   1.000
_cell.length_b   1.000
_cell.length_c   1.000
_cell.angle_alpha   90.00
_cell.angle_beta   90.00
_cell.angle_gamma   90.00
#
_symmetry.space_group_name_H-M   'P 1'
#
loop_
_entity.id
_entity.type
_entity.pdbx_description
1 polymer ?
#
loop_
_entity_poly.entity_id
_entity_poly.type
_entity_poly.pdbx_seq_one_letter_code
_entity_poly.pdbx_strand_id
1 'polypeptide(L)'
;MAKRQLVEKNFQKGAISIVLAVLVLSIISTIVIGIATLTIQQTRLAGQTGQSVIALYAADAGAERCLYEVRKEMGIGCDVAGGGTVADSLDFNARAKYTADYNGSDTITSKGEYMSISRKIELNW
;
A
#
# COMPACT_ATOMS: atom_id res chain seq x y z
N MET A 1 -10.00 40.54 58.52
CA MET A 1 -10.07 39.07 58.37
C MET A 1 -10.79 38.65 57.07
N ALA A 2 -11.93 39.23 56.71
CA ALA A 2 -12.71 38.88 55.50
C ALA A 2 -11.99 39.06 54.14
N LYS A 3 -11.16 40.11 53.96
CA LYS A 3 -10.40 40.32 52.70
C LYS A 3 -9.41 39.19 52.38
N ARG A 4 -8.81 38.56 53.40
CA ARG A 4 -7.86 37.44 53.22
C ARG A 4 -8.59 36.18 52.70
N GLN A 5 -9.79 35.91 53.21
CA GLN A 5 -10.60 34.76 52.78
C GLN A 5 -11.19 34.93 51.37
N LEU A 6 -11.47 36.15 50.93
CA LEU A 6 -11.88 36.42 49.55
C LEU A 6 -10.76 36.16 48.53
N VAL A 7 -9.52 36.50 48.89
CA VAL A 7 -8.35 36.25 48.03
C VAL A 7 -8.05 34.75 47.90
N GLU A 8 -8.08 33.99 49.00
CA GLU A 8 -7.94 32.51 48.96
C GLU A 8 -9.02 31.85 48.10
N LYS A 9 -10.28 32.28 48.24
CA LYS A 9 -11.40 31.73 47.46
C LYS A 9 -11.25 31.99 45.96
N ASN A 10 -10.75 33.16 45.58
CA ASN A 10 -10.49 33.49 44.18
C ASN A 10 -9.27 32.71 43.62
N PHE A 11 -8.25 32.49 44.45
CA PHE A 11 -7.08 31.69 44.08
C PHE A 11 -7.44 30.21 43.82
N GLN A 12 -8.31 29.63 44.67
CA GLN A 12 -8.83 28.27 44.47
C GLN A 12 -9.64 28.15 43.16
N LYS A 13 -10.48 29.13 42.84
CA LYS A 13 -11.25 29.14 41.59
C LYS A 13 -10.34 29.22 40.35
N GLY A 14 -9.28 30.03 40.40
CA GLY A 14 -8.29 30.12 39.32
C GLY A 14 -7.47 28.84 39.15
N ALA A 15 -7.11 28.17 40.24
CA ALA A 15 -6.41 26.89 40.19
C ALA A 15 -7.28 25.80 39.54
N ILE A 16 -8.57 25.74 39.89
CA ILE A 16 -9.53 24.78 39.33
C ILE A 16 -9.74 25.01 37.83
N SER A 17 -9.83 26.26 37.37
CA SER A 17 -10.02 26.55 35.95
C SER A 17 -8.80 26.17 35.10
N ILE A 18 -7.58 26.32 35.64
CA ILE A 18 -6.35 25.92 34.95
C ILE A 18 -6.29 24.40 34.82
N VAL A 19 -6.59 23.65 35.89
CA VAL A 19 -6.61 22.17 35.83
C VAL A 19 -7.66 21.67 34.84
N LEU A 20 -8.85 22.27 34.82
CA LEU A 20 -9.89 21.95 33.85
C LEU A 20 -9.43 22.25 32.42
N ALA A 21 -8.80 23.40 32.18
CA ALA A 21 -8.29 23.77 30.86
C ALA A 21 -7.22 22.78 30.37
N VAL A 22 -6.29 22.38 31.24
CA VAL A 22 -5.26 21.38 30.92
C VAL A 22 -5.88 20.02 30.58
N LEU A 23 -6.93 19.62 31.31
CA LEU A 23 -7.65 18.36 31.05
C LEU A 23 -8.40 18.39 29.71
N VAL A 24 -9.02 19.52 29.36
CA VAL A 24 -9.66 19.68 28.05
C VAL A 24 -8.62 19.70 26.93
N LEU A 25 -7.51 20.43 27.12
CA LEU A 25 -6.42 20.50 26.15
C LEU A 25 -5.75 19.13 25.93
N SER A 26 -5.61 18.31 26.97
CA SER A 26 -5.02 16.97 26.83
C SER A 26 -5.90 16.04 26.02
N ILE A 27 -7.22 16.08 26.22
CA ILE A 27 -8.19 15.32 25.43
C ILE A 27 -8.12 15.74 23.96
N ILE A 28 -8.15 17.06 23.69
CA ILE A 28 -8.09 17.59 22.32
C ILE A 28 -6.75 17.21 21.65
N SER A 29 -5.62 17.36 22.34
CA SER A 29 -4.31 16.96 21.81
C SER A 29 -4.26 15.48 21.46
N THR A 30 -4.85 14.60 22.29
CA THR A 30 -4.87 13.16 22.02
C THR A 30 -5.64 12.86 20.72
N ILE A 31 -6.77 13.53 20.50
CA ILE A 31 -7.56 13.39 19.28
C ILE A 31 -6.76 13.86 18.07
N VAL A 32 -6.10 15.03 18.16
CA VAL A 32 -5.31 15.59 17.05
C VAL A 32 -4.14 14.67 16.67
N ILE A 33 -3.42 14.13 17.65
CA ILE A 33 -2.32 13.18 17.40
C ILE A 33 -2.87 11.89 16.77
N GLY A 34 -4.02 11.40 17.24
CA GLY A 34 -4.68 10.25 16.64
C GLY A 34 -5.02 10.46 15.16
N ILE A 35 -5.58 11.63 14.80
CA ILE A 35 -5.89 11.95 13.41
C ILE A 35 -4.60 12.09 12.59
N ALA A 36 -3.58 12.78 13.11
CA ALA A 36 -2.31 12.97 12.41
C ALA A 36 -1.63 11.64 12.05
N THR A 37 -1.65 10.66 12.97
CA THR A 37 -1.07 9.33 12.69
C THR A 37 -1.83 8.59 11.60
N LEU A 38 -3.17 8.63 11.61
CA LEU A 38 -4.00 8.05 10.55
C LEU A 38 -3.72 8.71 9.18
N THR A 39 -3.63 10.04 9.13
CA THR A 39 -3.35 10.77 7.87
C THR A 39 -1.98 10.41 7.30
N ILE A 40 -0.95 10.29 8.14
CA ILE A 40 0.40 9.87 7.69
C ILE A 40 0.36 8.45 7.10
N GLN A 41 -0.35 7.53 7.74
CA GLN A 41 -0.51 6.16 7.23
C GLN A 41 -1.25 6.14 5.89
N GLN A 42 -2.36 6.86 5.78
CA GLN A 42 -3.13 6.94 4.53
C GLN A 42 -2.33 7.55 3.39
N THR A 43 -1.50 8.56 3.67
CA THR A 43 -0.63 9.19 2.67
C THR A 43 0.41 8.21 2.12
N ARG A 44 0.99 7.37 2.99
CA ARG A 44 1.93 6.31 2.56
C ARG A 44 1.25 5.26 1.69
N LEU A 45 0.04 4.85 2.06
CA LEU A 45 -0.75 3.89 1.27
C LEU A 45 -1.10 4.45 -0.11
N ALA A 46 -1.51 5.73 -0.19
CA ALA A 46 -1.82 6.39 -1.45
C ALA A 46 -0.60 6.43 -2.40
N GLY A 47 0.60 6.66 -1.87
CA GLY A 47 1.84 6.58 -2.67
C GLY A 47 2.13 5.18 -3.21
N GLN A 48 1.81 4.13 -2.44
CA GLN A 48 1.97 2.74 -2.87
C GLN A 48 0.92 2.31 -3.90
N THR A 49 -0.25 2.95 -3.93
CA THR A 49 -1.29 2.67 -4.95
C THR A 49 -0.78 2.95 -6.36
N GLY A 50 -0.03 4.03 -6.59
CA GLY A 50 0.56 4.31 -7.90
C GLY A 50 1.55 3.23 -8.34
N GLN A 51 2.40 2.79 -7.42
CA GLN A 51 3.35 1.69 -7.66
C GLN A 51 2.65 0.36 -7.95
N SER A 52 1.51 0.13 -7.30
CA SER A 52 0.67 -1.04 -7.50
C SER A 52 0.07 -1.11 -8.90
N VAL A 53 -0.30 0.03 -9.50
CA VAL A 53 -0.82 0.04 -10.88
C VAL A 53 0.29 -0.36 -11.86
N ILE A 54 1.51 0.12 -11.65
CA ILE A 54 2.67 -0.26 -12.48
C ILE A 54 2.98 -1.75 -12.34
N ALA A 55 2.96 -2.28 -11.11
CA ALA A 55 3.13 -3.72 -10.87
C ALA A 55 2.02 -4.55 -11.52
N LEU A 56 0.78 -4.06 -11.55
CA LEU A 56 -0.33 -4.73 -12.24
C LEU A 56 -0.12 -4.74 -13.75
N TYR A 57 0.25 -3.60 -14.34
CA TYR A 57 0.54 -3.51 -15.77
C TYR A 57 1.70 -4.43 -16.19
N ALA A 58 2.70 -4.58 -15.33
CA ALA A 58 3.76 -5.56 -15.56
C ALA A 58 3.23 -7.00 -15.56
N ALA A 59 2.32 -7.34 -14.65
CA ALA A 59 1.67 -8.64 -14.64
C ALA A 59 0.84 -8.87 -15.93
N ASP A 60 0.08 -7.88 -16.38
CA ASP A 60 -0.71 -7.95 -17.61
C ASP A 60 0.18 -8.20 -18.83
N ALA A 61 1.26 -7.43 -18.99
CA ALA A 61 2.19 -7.60 -20.11
C ALA A 61 2.83 -8.99 -20.13
N GLY A 62 3.20 -9.53 -18.96
CA GLY A 62 3.71 -10.90 -18.86
C GLY A 62 2.68 -11.94 -19.24
N ALA A 63 1.43 -11.77 -18.82
CA ALA A 63 0.34 -12.66 -19.15
C ALA A 63 0.03 -12.65 -20.65
N GLU A 64 -0.03 -11.47 -21.27
CA GLU A 64 -0.27 -11.32 -22.71
C GLU A 64 0.84 -11.96 -23.55
N ARG A 65 2.12 -11.77 -23.17
CA ARG A 65 3.24 -12.42 -23.85
C ARG A 65 3.15 -13.93 -23.75
N CYS A 66 2.92 -14.44 -22.54
CA CYS A 66 2.79 -15.87 -22.27
C CYS A 66 1.64 -16.47 -23.09
N LEU A 67 0.48 -15.80 -23.12
CA LEU A 67 -0.68 -16.22 -23.91
C LEU A 67 -0.40 -16.17 -25.42
N TYR A 68 0.36 -15.18 -25.88
CA TYR A 68 0.76 -15.06 -27.28
C TYR A 68 1.69 -16.21 -27.70
N GLU A 69 2.69 -16.53 -26.87
CA GLU A 69 3.63 -17.63 -27.10
C GLU A 69 2.86 -18.97 -27.19
N VAL A 70 1.95 -19.24 -26.25
CA VAL A 70 1.10 -20.45 -26.24
C VAL A 70 0.19 -20.50 -27.47
N ARG A 71 -0.48 -19.39 -27.80
CA ARG A 71 -1.40 -19.33 -28.96
C ARG A 71 -0.69 -19.55 -30.29
N LYS A 72 0.60 -19.20 -30.38
CA LYS A 72 1.39 -19.30 -31.60
C LYS A 72 2.18 -20.60 -31.72
N GLU A 73 2.10 -21.48 -30.73
CA GLU A 73 2.85 -22.74 -30.69
C GLU A 73 4.36 -22.52 -30.97
N MET A 74 4.93 -21.46 -30.36
CA MET A 74 6.32 -21.06 -30.62
C MET A 74 7.37 -22.02 -30.06
N GLY A 75 7.00 -22.92 -29.14
CA GLY A 75 7.91 -23.86 -28.48
C GLY A 75 8.95 -23.19 -27.59
N ILE A 76 8.73 -21.95 -27.16
CA ILE A 76 9.64 -21.13 -26.35
C ILE A 76 8.89 -20.46 -25.21
N GLY A 77 9.64 -20.06 -24.17
CA GLY A 77 9.09 -19.30 -23.05
C GLY A 77 7.96 -20.06 -22.37
N CYS A 78 6.75 -19.51 -22.43
CA CYS A 78 5.57 -20.15 -21.87
C CYS A 78 5.08 -21.37 -22.66
N ASP A 79 5.44 -21.53 -23.94
CA ASP A 79 4.92 -22.58 -24.81
C ASP A 79 5.87 -23.80 -24.94
N VAL A 80 6.78 -23.99 -23.99
CA VAL A 80 7.59 -25.21 -23.96
C VAL A 80 6.72 -26.42 -23.60
N ALA A 81 7.07 -27.61 -24.10
CA ALA A 81 6.29 -28.82 -23.89
C ALA A 81 6.09 -29.10 -22.38
N GLY A 82 4.82 -29.11 -21.94
CA GLY A 82 4.45 -29.29 -20.54
C GLY A 82 4.31 -27.99 -19.72
N GLY A 83 4.43 -26.83 -20.37
CA GLY A 83 4.32 -25.52 -19.72
C GLY A 83 5.68 -24.93 -19.33
N GLY A 84 5.79 -23.61 -19.37
CA GLY A 84 7.04 -22.91 -19.06
C GLY A 84 6.85 -21.52 -18.48
N THR A 85 7.99 -20.93 -18.11
CA THR A 85 8.05 -19.63 -17.45
C THR A 85 8.78 -18.62 -18.34
N VAL A 86 8.27 -17.40 -18.43
CA VAL A 86 8.90 -16.25 -19.07
C VAL A 86 9.03 -15.12 -18.05
N ALA A 87 10.22 -14.52 -17.96
CA ALA A 87 10.48 -13.38 -17.11
C ALA A 87 11.23 -12.31 -17.89
N ASP A 88 10.81 -11.06 -17.74
CA ASP A 88 11.45 -9.94 -18.41
C ASP A 88 11.21 -8.63 -17.64
N SER A 89 11.89 -7.58 -18.05
CA SER A 89 11.67 -6.23 -17.56
C SER A 89 11.04 -5.33 -18.62
N LEU A 90 10.13 -4.46 -18.17
CA LEU A 90 9.48 -3.44 -18.99
C LEU A 90 10.20 -2.09 -18.95
N ASP A 91 11.26 -1.93 -18.16
CA ASP A 91 12.01 -0.67 -18.08
C ASP A 91 13.52 -0.89 -18.07
N PHE A 92 14.25 0.13 -18.52
CA PHE A 92 15.72 0.08 -18.64
C PHE A 92 16.45 -0.20 -17.31
N ASN A 93 15.81 0.13 -16.18
CA ASN A 93 16.40 -0.01 -14.85
C ASN A 93 15.93 -1.28 -14.10
N ALA A 94 15.21 -2.20 -14.76
CA ALA A 94 14.70 -3.42 -14.14
C ALA A 94 13.85 -3.20 -12.88
N ARG A 95 13.20 -2.03 -12.77
CA ARG A 95 12.30 -1.70 -11.67
C ARG A 95 10.92 -2.27 -11.89
N ALA A 96 10.45 -2.29 -13.13
CA ALA A 96 9.21 -2.93 -13.56
C ALA A 96 9.56 -4.24 -14.24
N LYS A 97 9.18 -5.36 -13.62
CA LYS A 97 9.48 -6.70 -14.12
C LYS A 97 8.30 -7.62 -13.95
N TYR A 98 8.25 -8.67 -14.75
CA TYR A 98 7.22 -9.68 -14.64
C TYR A 98 7.81 -11.08 -14.68
N THR A 99 7.02 -12.04 -14.21
CA THR A 99 7.27 -13.47 -14.33
C THR A 99 5.93 -14.13 -14.61
N ALA A 100 5.77 -14.67 -15.80
CA ALA A 100 4.59 -15.41 -16.22
C ALA A 100 4.92 -16.88 -16.39
N ASP A 101 4.00 -17.74 -15.98
CA ASP A 101 4.15 -19.19 -15.91
C ASP A 101 2.91 -19.84 -16.50
N TYR A 102 3.09 -20.73 -17.47
CA TYR A 102 2.05 -21.56 -18.05
C TYR A 102 2.22 -22.99 -17.56
N ASN A 103 1.15 -23.60 -17.04
CA ASN A 103 1.20 -24.95 -16.47
C ASN A 103 0.93 -26.08 -17.50
N GLY A 104 0.86 -25.77 -18.80
CA GLY A 104 0.56 -26.76 -19.85
C GLY A 104 -0.89 -27.26 -19.87
N SER A 105 -1.76 -26.72 -19.01
CA SER A 105 -3.14 -27.17 -18.77
C SER A 105 -4.08 -25.97 -18.63
N ASP A 106 -3.97 -25.05 -19.59
CA ASP A 106 -4.83 -23.88 -19.79
C ASP A 106 -4.82 -22.81 -18.68
N THR A 107 -3.82 -22.83 -17.80
CA THR A 107 -3.66 -21.79 -16.77
C THR A 107 -2.35 -21.03 -16.94
N ILE A 108 -2.45 -19.69 -17.01
CA ILE A 108 -1.30 -18.77 -16.92
C ILE A 108 -1.36 -18.03 -15.60
N THR A 109 -0.28 -18.10 -14.83
CA THR A 109 -0.01 -17.25 -13.68
C THR A 109 0.99 -16.19 -14.08
N SER A 110 0.64 -14.90 -13.98
CA SER A 110 1.59 -13.80 -14.18
C SER A 110 1.73 -12.95 -12.95
N LYS A 111 2.97 -12.69 -12.54
CA LYS A 111 3.34 -11.85 -11.41
C LYS A 111 4.11 -10.65 -11.93
N GLY A 112 3.61 -9.46 -11.66
CA GLY A 112 4.32 -8.21 -11.88
C GLY A 112 4.90 -7.65 -10.59
N GLU A 113 6.06 -7.02 -10.70
CA GLU A 113 6.77 -6.41 -9.58
C GLU A 113 7.23 -5.01 -9.98
N TYR A 114 6.95 -4.04 -9.11
CA TYR A 114 7.51 -2.70 -9.19
C TYR A 114 8.05 -2.28 -7.81
N MET A 115 9.37 -2.10 -7.71
CA MET A 115 10.07 -1.85 -6.45
C MET A 115 9.80 -2.94 -5.40
N SER A 116 9.03 -2.65 -4.35
CA SER A 116 8.65 -3.60 -3.28
C SER A 116 7.19 -4.03 -3.35
N ILE A 117 6.45 -3.59 -4.38
CA ILE A 117 5.04 -3.93 -4.58
C ILE A 117 4.95 -5.01 -5.67
N SER A 118 4.14 -6.03 -5.40
CA SER A 118 3.86 -7.08 -6.37
C SER A 118 2.36 -7.30 -6.53
N ARG A 119 1.95 -7.61 -7.76
CA ARG A 119 0.58 -8.00 -8.13
C ARG A 119 0.64 -9.28 -8.95
N LYS A 120 -0.36 -10.15 -8.74
CA LYS A 120 -0.50 -11.41 -9.45
C LYS A 120 -1.83 -11.40 -10.21
N ILE A 121 -1.80 -11.90 -11.42
CA ILE A 121 -2.95 -12.16 -12.28
C ILE A 121 -2.91 -13.62 -12.67
N GLU A 122 -4.09 -14.22 -12.74
CA GLU A 122 -4.26 -15.60 -13.15
C GLU A 122 -5.29 -15.63 -14.26
N LEU A 123 -4.93 -16.28 -15.37
CA LEU A 123 -5.79 -16.51 -16.51
C LEU A 123 -6.04 -18.01 -16.60
N ASN A 124 -7.31 -18.37 -16.79
CA ASN A 124 -7.76 -19.73 -17.01
C ASN A 124 -8.73 -19.68 -18.20
N TRP A 125 -8.63 -20.61 -19.14
CA TRP A 125 -9.48 -20.64 -20.34
C TRP A 125 -9.92 -22.05 -20.71
#